data_AF-A0A8T5PR00-F1
#
_entry.id   AF-A0A8T5PR00-F1
#
_cell.length_a   1.000
_cell.length_b   1.000
_cell.length_c   1.000
_cell.angle_alpha   90.00
_cell.angle_beta   90.00
_cell.angle_gamma   90.00
#
_symmetry.space_group_name_H-M   'P 1'
#
loop_
_entity.id
_entity.type
_entity.pdbx_description
1 polymer ?
#
loop_
_entity_poly.entity_id
_entity_poly.type
_entity_poly.pdbx_seq_one_letter_code
_entity_poly.pdbx_strand_id
1 'polypeptide(L)'
;MKKRLLKPSQIITLRDYPVYNEQILKIYFRIFQKNQGKILPPCPVIHKSTAIPFVKGKDFKSKQYNTMLEKYLQENPKAEYFLLDGGHKTAAATLSHKKIPVLIIEKDKDFKEGKKFIKNGELFGWYMIEKSIKTAMKELAKHHFGTKRFMTVEDKVKKMVKNKDVPEYMIKVYKKEK
;
A
#
# COMPACT_ATOMS: atom_id res chain seq x y z
N MET A 1 5.98 -0.53 -16.93
CA MET A 1 6.37 -0.85 -15.54
C MET A 1 7.68 -0.18 -15.18
N LYS A 2 7.78 0.39 -13.98
CA LYS A 2 9.03 0.98 -13.45
C LYS A 2 9.25 0.56 -11.99
N LYS A 3 10.48 0.18 -11.64
CA LYS A 3 10.88 -0.07 -10.25
C LYS A 3 11.36 1.24 -9.62
N ARG A 4 10.90 1.54 -8.40
CA ARG A 4 11.35 2.72 -7.63
C ARG A 4 11.42 2.43 -6.13
N LEU A 5 12.14 3.26 -5.39
CA LEU A 5 12.11 3.31 -3.94
C LEU A 5 11.30 4.53 -3.50
N LEU A 6 10.13 4.31 -2.88
CA LEU A 6 9.24 5.39 -2.43
C LEU A 6 9.29 5.58 -0.92
N LYS A 7 9.00 6.80 -0.47
CA LYS A 7 8.76 7.07 0.95
C LYS A 7 7.39 6.52 1.37
N PRO A 8 7.21 6.07 2.62
CA PRO A 8 5.92 5.61 3.12
C PRO A 8 4.79 6.64 3.01
N SER A 9 5.10 7.93 3.16
CA SER A 9 4.15 9.05 3.02
C SER A 9 3.65 9.24 1.58
N GLN A 10 4.27 8.60 0.58
CA GLN A 10 3.85 8.72 -0.83
C GLN A 10 2.81 7.68 -1.24
N ILE A 11 2.56 6.69 -0.41
CA ILE A 11 1.74 5.52 -0.76
C ILE A 11 0.48 5.52 0.11
N ILE A 12 -0.68 5.65 -0.51
CA ILE A 12 -2.00 5.43 0.08
C ILE A 12 -2.16 3.93 0.29
N THR A 13 -2.32 3.52 1.55
CA THR A 13 -2.36 2.11 1.94
C THR A 13 -3.78 1.54 1.83
N LEU A 14 -3.87 0.20 1.80
CA LEU A 14 -5.12 -0.56 1.88
C LEU A 14 -5.83 -0.32 3.22
N ARG A 15 -7.16 -0.45 3.26
CA ARG A 15 -7.97 -0.11 4.46
C ARG A 15 -7.77 -1.05 5.64
N ASP A 16 -7.18 -2.22 5.38
CA ASP A 16 -6.93 -3.28 6.36
C ASP A 16 -6.21 -2.72 7.59
N TYR A 17 -6.83 -2.76 8.77
CA TYR A 17 -6.23 -2.22 9.99
C TYR A 17 -6.59 -3.08 11.21
N PRO A 18 -5.59 -3.51 12.02
CA PRO A 18 -4.15 -3.48 11.75
C PRO A 18 -3.81 -4.44 10.58
N VAL A 19 -2.52 -4.74 10.36
CA VAL A 19 -2.17 -5.80 9.40
C VAL A 19 -2.61 -7.17 9.94
N TYR A 20 -3.30 -7.97 9.14
CA TYR A 20 -4.04 -9.17 9.60
C TYR A 20 -3.19 -10.34 10.12
N ASN A 21 -1.88 -10.34 9.91
CA ASN A 21 -1.01 -11.47 10.28
C ASN A 21 0.29 -10.95 10.87
N GLU A 22 0.38 -11.01 12.19
CA GLU A 22 1.55 -10.53 12.92
C GLU A 22 2.82 -11.30 12.55
N GLN A 23 2.75 -12.62 12.32
CA GLN A 23 3.94 -13.43 12.02
C GLN A 23 4.57 -13.03 10.69
N ILE A 24 3.76 -12.78 9.65
CA ILE A 24 4.26 -12.26 8.37
C ILE A 24 4.89 -10.88 8.55
N LEU A 25 4.27 -10.01 9.37
CA LEU A 25 4.85 -8.71 9.70
C LEU A 25 6.23 -8.87 10.38
N LYS A 26 6.37 -9.79 11.35
CA LYS A 26 7.64 -10.07 12.04
C LYS A 26 8.74 -10.50 11.08
N ILE A 27 8.43 -11.38 10.14
CA ILE A 27 9.37 -11.86 9.13
C ILE A 27 9.86 -10.69 8.28
N TYR A 28 8.94 -9.93 7.66
CA TYR A 28 9.34 -8.79 6.83
C TYR A 28 10.07 -7.72 7.62
N PHE A 29 9.63 -7.42 8.85
CA PHE A 29 10.29 -6.47 9.72
C PHE A 29 11.75 -6.85 9.94
N ARG A 30 12.03 -8.12 10.28
CA ARG A 30 13.38 -8.61 10.51
C ARG A 30 14.25 -8.50 9.25
N ILE A 31 13.69 -8.76 8.08
CA ILE A 31 14.40 -8.60 6.80
C ILE A 31 14.79 -7.13 6.57
N PHE A 32 13.85 -6.19 6.73
CA PHE A 32 14.14 -4.76 6.57
C PHE A 32 15.09 -4.21 7.64
N GLN A 33 14.95 -4.66 8.89
CA GLN A 33 15.84 -4.30 10.00
C GLN A 33 17.29 -4.72 9.72
N LYS A 34 17.48 -5.88 9.08
CA LYS A 34 18.81 -6.36 8.65
C LYS A 34 19.31 -5.72 7.34
N ASN A 35 18.65 -4.67 6.83
CA ASN A 35 18.94 -4.04 5.53
C ASN A 35 18.87 -5.01 4.33
N GLN A 36 18.13 -6.11 4.46
CA GLN A 36 17.97 -7.12 3.40
C GLN A 36 16.70 -6.93 2.57
N GLY A 37 16.06 -5.76 2.63
CA GLY A 37 14.81 -5.49 1.90
C GLY A 37 14.89 -5.73 0.38
N LYS A 38 16.09 -5.70 -0.20
CA LYS A 38 16.34 -5.99 -1.63
C LYS A 38 16.03 -7.42 -2.05
N ILE A 39 16.00 -8.38 -1.12
CA ILE A 39 15.65 -9.78 -1.43
C ILE A 39 14.14 -9.95 -1.61
N LEU A 40 13.36 -8.99 -1.14
CA LEU A 40 11.92 -9.03 -1.25
C LEU A 40 11.50 -8.45 -2.62
N PRO A 41 10.57 -9.10 -3.32
CA PRO A 41 9.88 -8.51 -4.43
C PRO A 41 9.32 -7.11 -4.12
N PRO A 42 9.20 -6.22 -5.11
CA PRO A 42 8.57 -4.91 -4.91
C PRO A 42 7.05 -5.01 -4.59
N CYS A 43 6.44 -3.94 -4.08
CA CYS A 43 4.97 -3.82 -3.97
C CYS A 43 4.38 -3.18 -5.24
N PRO A 44 3.30 -3.72 -5.82
CA PRO A 44 2.64 -3.10 -6.95
C PRO A 44 1.87 -1.84 -6.51
N VAL A 45 2.02 -0.75 -7.27
CA VAL A 45 1.34 0.53 -7.03
C VAL A 45 0.86 1.17 -8.35
N ILE A 46 -0.16 2.01 -8.28
CA ILE A 46 -0.64 2.84 -9.40
C ILE A 46 -0.56 4.32 -9.00
N HIS A 47 -0.03 5.17 -9.88
CA HIS A 47 0.01 6.61 -9.63
C HIS A 47 -1.40 7.22 -9.76
N LYS A 48 -1.74 8.20 -8.91
CA LYS A 48 -3.07 8.83 -8.89
C LYS A 48 -3.45 9.55 -10.19
N SER A 49 -2.46 10.01 -10.97
CA SER A 49 -2.72 10.60 -12.30
C SER A 49 -3.10 9.56 -13.36
N THR A 50 -2.77 8.28 -13.14
CA THR A 50 -3.15 7.19 -14.05
C THR A 50 -4.60 6.82 -13.83
N ALA A 51 -5.01 6.64 -12.58
CA ALA A 51 -6.39 6.45 -12.21
C ALA A 51 -6.62 6.66 -10.71
N ILE A 52 -7.87 6.98 -10.36
CA ILE A 52 -8.34 7.15 -8.97
C ILE A 52 -9.48 6.15 -8.74
N PRO A 53 -9.52 5.44 -7.60
CA PRO A 53 -10.50 4.39 -7.33
C PRO A 53 -11.86 4.97 -6.89
N PHE A 54 -12.50 5.76 -7.75
CA PHE A 54 -13.87 6.24 -7.49
C PHE A 54 -14.91 5.12 -7.64
N VAL A 55 -15.96 5.19 -6.83
CA VAL A 55 -17.12 4.30 -6.97
C VAL A 55 -18.16 4.92 -7.90
N LYS A 56 -18.76 4.07 -8.74
CA LYS A 56 -19.85 4.44 -9.66
C LYS A 56 -21.19 4.19 -8.96
N GLY A 57 -21.66 5.16 -8.20
CA GLY A 57 -22.96 5.13 -7.54
C GLY A 57 -23.49 6.54 -7.31
N LYS A 58 -24.80 6.72 -7.43
CA LYS A 58 -25.47 8.02 -7.18
C LYS A 58 -26.02 8.11 -5.75
N ASP A 59 -25.96 7.02 -4.98
CA ASP A 59 -26.40 6.98 -3.60
C ASP A 59 -25.50 7.84 -2.69
N PHE A 60 -26.02 8.16 -1.52
CA PHE A 60 -25.33 9.00 -0.54
C PHE A 60 -23.96 8.44 -0.13
N LYS A 61 -23.83 7.12 0.06
CA LYS A 61 -22.57 6.50 0.50
C LYS A 61 -21.49 6.59 -0.59
N SER A 62 -21.88 6.39 -1.85
CA SER A 62 -20.99 6.56 -3.00
C SER A 62 -20.47 7.99 -3.14
N LYS A 63 -21.35 8.99 -3.00
CA LYS A 63 -20.95 10.41 -3.01
C LYS A 63 -20.03 10.74 -1.84
N GLN A 64 -20.39 10.33 -0.63
CA GLN A 64 -19.59 10.55 0.58
C GLN A 64 -18.18 9.95 0.45
N TYR A 65 -18.07 8.74 -0.09
CA TYR A 65 -16.78 8.10 -0.34
C TYR A 65 -15.92 8.90 -1.33
N ASN A 66 -16.48 9.28 -2.48
CA ASN A 66 -15.73 10.01 -3.52
C ASN A 66 -15.30 11.39 -3.01
N THR A 67 -16.17 12.13 -2.33
CA THR A 67 -15.84 13.43 -1.72
C THR A 67 -14.75 13.31 -0.65
N MET A 68 -14.82 12.27 0.20
CA MET A 68 -13.77 12.01 1.19
C MET A 68 -12.42 11.70 0.52
N LEU A 69 -12.41 10.93 -0.57
CA LEU A 69 -11.19 10.62 -1.31
C LEU A 69 -10.60 11.87 -1.96
N GLU A 70 -11.41 12.69 -2.62
CA GLU A 70 -10.99 13.95 -3.23
C GLU A 70 -10.38 14.90 -2.21
N LYS A 71 -11.09 15.14 -1.11
CA LYS A 71 -10.61 15.96 0.00
C LYS A 71 -9.28 15.45 0.54
N TYR A 72 -9.18 14.14 0.78
CA TYR A 72 -7.93 13.53 1.25
C TYR A 72 -6.77 13.75 0.26
N LEU A 73 -6.99 13.58 -1.05
CA LEU A 73 -5.96 13.78 -2.07
C LEU A 73 -5.51 15.23 -2.20
N GLN A 74 -6.41 16.19 -1.96
CA GLN A 74 -6.09 17.62 -1.91
C GLN A 74 -5.27 17.97 -0.66
N GLU A 75 -5.66 17.46 0.51
CA GLU A 75 -4.97 17.71 1.79
C GLU A 75 -3.61 16.99 1.88
N ASN A 76 -3.42 15.91 1.11
CA ASN A 76 -2.22 15.07 1.15
C ASN A 76 -1.54 14.99 -0.23
N PRO A 77 -0.99 16.11 -0.76
CA PRO A 77 -0.46 16.15 -2.13
C PRO A 77 0.71 15.17 -2.33
N LYS A 78 1.49 14.88 -1.27
CA LYS A 78 2.60 13.92 -1.26
C LYS A 78 2.15 12.47 -1.47
N ALA A 79 0.89 12.14 -1.18
CA ALA A 79 0.33 10.82 -1.41
C ALA A 79 -0.01 10.68 -2.91
N GLU A 80 0.88 10.04 -3.64
CA GLU A 80 0.89 10.00 -5.11
C GLU A 80 0.48 8.63 -5.66
N TYR A 81 0.58 7.58 -4.85
CA TYR A 81 0.42 6.21 -5.31
C TYR A 81 -0.61 5.45 -4.48
N PHE A 82 -1.48 4.70 -5.13
CA PHE A 82 -2.36 3.73 -4.50
C PHE A 82 -1.66 2.36 -4.42
N LEU A 83 -1.61 1.79 -3.21
CA LEU A 83 -1.11 0.44 -2.99
C LEU A 83 -2.11 -0.58 -3.56
N LEU A 84 -1.63 -1.48 -4.43
CA LEU A 84 -2.45 -2.55 -4.96
C LEU A 84 -2.33 -3.82 -4.12
N ASP A 85 -1.15 -4.05 -3.53
CA ASP A 85 -0.88 -5.16 -2.63
C ASP A 85 0.40 -4.91 -1.80
N GLY A 86 0.61 -5.68 -0.73
CA GLY A 86 1.82 -5.64 0.10
C GLY A 86 1.65 -4.88 1.41
N GLY A 87 0.46 -4.92 2.02
CA GLY A 87 0.15 -4.23 3.28
C GLY A 87 1.16 -4.52 4.39
N HIS A 88 1.48 -5.79 4.66
CA HIS A 88 2.48 -6.16 5.68
C HIS A 88 3.89 -5.70 5.33
N LYS A 89 4.29 -5.83 4.06
CA LYS A 89 5.64 -5.50 3.58
C LYS A 89 5.92 -4.00 3.66
N THR A 90 4.95 -3.18 3.25
CA THR A 90 5.04 -1.71 3.35
C THR A 90 5.05 -1.24 4.80
N ALA A 91 4.23 -1.84 5.68
CA ALA A 91 4.24 -1.56 7.10
C ALA A 91 5.58 -1.92 7.76
N ALA A 92 6.12 -3.11 7.45
CA ALA A 92 7.42 -3.58 7.94
C ALA A 92 8.58 -2.67 7.52
N ALA A 93 8.64 -2.27 6.24
CA ALA A 93 9.66 -1.33 5.76
C ALA A 93 9.61 -0.01 6.52
N THR A 94 8.40 0.52 6.75
CA THR A 94 8.16 1.78 7.45
C THR A 94 8.52 1.70 8.94
N LEU A 95 8.17 0.59 9.61
CA LEU A 95 8.56 0.34 11.00
C LEU A 95 10.08 0.30 11.20
N SER A 96 10.82 -0.07 10.15
CA SER A 96 12.28 -0.12 10.10
C SER A 96 12.92 1.09 9.40
N HIS A 97 12.16 2.17 9.18
CA HIS A 97 12.61 3.42 8.52
C HIS A 97 13.26 3.23 7.15
N LYS A 98 12.83 2.20 6.41
CA LYS A 98 13.31 1.93 5.04
C LYS A 98 12.35 2.48 4.01
N LYS A 99 12.91 2.93 2.88
CA LYS A 99 12.13 3.19 1.67
C LYS A 99 11.52 1.88 1.18
N ILE A 100 10.36 1.98 0.52
CA ILE A 100 9.59 0.84 0.05
C ILE A 100 9.95 0.58 -1.41
N PRO A 101 10.47 -0.62 -1.76
CA PRO A 101 10.60 -1.06 -3.14
C PRO A 101 9.22 -1.25 -3.75
N VAL A 102 8.95 -0.52 -4.83
CA VAL A 102 7.68 -0.57 -5.54
C VAL A 102 7.86 -0.86 -7.02
N LEU A 103 6.78 -1.37 -7.60
CA LEU A 103 6.61 -1.62 -9.02
C LEU A 103 5.42 -0.80 -9.51
N ILE A 104 5.71 0.25 -10.25
CA ILE A 104 4.69 1.18 -10.75
C ILE A 104 4.07 0.58 -12.01
N ILE A 105 2.75 0.39 -11.95
CA ILE A 105 1.90 -0.03 -13.05
C ILE A 105 1.41 1.23 -13.76
N GLU A 106 1.76 1.38 -15.03
CA GLU A 106 1.48 2.60 -15.81
C GLU A 106 0.40 2.38 -16.88
N LYS A 107 0.18 1.13 -17.30
CA LYS A 107 -0.69 0.76 -18.43
C LYS A 107 -1.23 -0.65 -18.31
N ASP A 108 -2.32 -0.97 -18.99
CA ASP A 108 -2.97 -2.28 -18.91
C ASP A 108 -2.04 -3.46 -19.28
N LYS A 109 -1.13 -3.27 -20.25
CA LYS A 109 -0.18 -4.33 -20.63
C LYS A 109 0.80 -4.72 -19.51
N ASP A 110 1.04 -3.82 -18.54
CA ASP A 110 1.90 -4.08 -17.39
C ASP A 110 1.32 -5.17 -16.48
N PHE A 111 0.00 -5.40 -16.49
CA PHE A 111 -0.61 -6.49 -15.73
C PHE A 111 -0.22 -7.86 -16.28
N LYS A 112 -0.13 -8.00 -17.61
CA LYS A 112 0.34 -9.26 -18.26
C LYS A 112 1.77 -9.57 -17.87
N GLU A 113 2.62 -8.54 -17.79
CA GLU A 113 4.01 -8.65 -17.40
C GLU A 113 4.15 -8.95 -15.88
N GLY A 114 3.31 -8.33 -15.05
CA GLY A 114 3.19 -8.66 -13.61
C GLY A 114 2.85 -10.14 -13.35
N LYS A 115 2.00 -10.78 -14.18
CA LYS A 115 1.73 -12.23 -14.06
C LYS A 115 2.99 -13.08 -14.29
N LYS A 116 3.87 -12.66 -15.21
CA LYS A 116 5.14 -13.35 -15.43
C LYS A 116 6.04 -13.23 -14.21
N PHE A 117 6.10 -12.05 -13.59
CA PHE A 117 6.85 -11.85 -12.35
C PHE A 117 6.33 -12.69 -11.19
N ILE A 118 5.01 -12.89 -11.06
CA ILE A 118 4.48 -13.84 -10.08
C ILE A 118 4.96 -15.26 -10.37
N LYS A 119 4.82 -15.72 -11.62
CA LYS A 119 5.21 -17.08 -12.02
C LYS A 119 6.68 -17.37 -11.70
N ASN A 120 7.54 -16.36 -11.81
CA ASN A 120 8.98 -16.47 -11.58
C ASN A 120 9.39 -16.13 -10.12
N GLY A 121 8.44 -15.82 -9.23
CA GLY A 121 8.72 -15.43 -7.84
C GLY A 121 9.27 -14.01 -7.65
N GLU A 122 9.34 -13.20 -8.71
CA GLU A 122 9.79 -11.81 -8.68
C GLU A 122 8.72 -10.82 -8.20
N LEU A 123 7.48 -11.30 -8.03
CA LEU A 123 6.37 -10.59 -7.38
C LEU A 123 5.63 -11.57 -6.46
N PHE A 124 5.41 -11.21 -5.20
CA PHE A 124 4.56 -12.01 -4.34
C PHE A 124 3.11 -11.90 -4.77
N GLY A 125 2.39 -13.03 -4.67
CA GLY A 125 1.05 -13.24 -5.19
C GLY A 125 0.14 -12.03 -5.06
N TRP A 126 0.12 -11.23 -6.13
CA TRP A 126 -0.82 -10.12 -6.27
C TRP A 126 -2.16 -10.75 -6.58
N TYR A 127 -2.91 -11.05 -5.52
CA TYR A 127 -4.15 -11.85 -5.52
C TYR A 127 -5.18 -11.32 -6.51
N MET A 128 -5.06 -10.04 -6.87
CA MET A 128 -5.87 -9.36 -7.89
C MET A 128 -4.98 -8.80 -9.01
N ILE A 129 -4.14 -9.62 -9.67
CA ILE A 129 -3.64 -9.24 -11.00
C ILE A 129 -4.82 -9.21 -11.95
N GLU A 130 -5.47 -8.06 -11.92
CA GLU A 130 -6.54 -7.71 -12.82
C GLU A 130 -6.07 -7.65 -14.25
N LYS A 131 -7.02 -7.66 -15.19
CA LYS A 131 -6.67 -7.56 -16.61
C LYS A 131 -6.38 -6.11 -17.06
N SER A 132 -6.76 -5.12 -16.25
CA SER A 132 -6.66 -3.69 -16.59
C SER A 132 -6.58 -2.79 -15.35
N ILE A 133 -6.09 -1.56 -15.55
CA ILE A 133 -6.13 -0.47 -14.57
C ILE A 133 -7.57 -0.23 -14.11
N LYS A 134 -8.52 -0.21 -15.04
CA LYS A 134 -9.95 0.02 -14.75
C LYS A 134 -10.49 -1.00 -13.75
N THR A 135 -10.20 -2.29 -13.95
CA THR A 135 -10.66 -3.33 -13.02
C THR A 135 -9.92 -3.25 -11.68
N ALA A 136 -8.60 -3.00 -11.70
CA ALA A 136 -7.82 -2.81 -10.47
C ALA A 136 -8.36 -1.66 -9.61
N MET A 137 -8.74 -0.54 -10.24
CA MET A 137 -9.34 0.60 -9.54
C MET A 137 -10.75 0.28 -9.02
N LYS A 138 -11.54 -0.51 -9.74
CA LYS A 138 -12.85 -0.94 -9.27
C LYS A 138 -12.72 -1.82 -8.01
N GLU A 139 -11.80 -2.78 -8.00
CA GLU A 139 -11.58 -3.63 -6.84
C GLU A 139 -10.96 -2.84 -5.68
N LEU A 140 -10.05 -1.91 -5.96
CA LEU A 140 -9.51 -1.01 -4.94
C LEU A 140 -10.59 -0.10 -4.35
N ALA A 141 -11.50 0.43 -5.17
CA ALA A 141 -12.63 1.24 -4.73
C ALA A 141 -13.55 0.42 -3.82
N LYS A 142 -13.90 -0.80 -4.23
CA LYS A 142 -14.68 -1.76 -3.43
C LYS A 142 -13.97 -2.10 -2.12
N HIS A 143 -12.66 -2.32 -2.17
CA HIS A 143 -11.84 -2.58 -1.00
C HIS A 143 -11.88 -1.40 -0.03
N HIS A 144 -11.83 -0.15 -0.50
CA HIS A 144 -11.93 1.02 0.38
C HIS A 144 -13.36 1.43 0.74
N PHE A 145 -14.39 0.92 0.05
CA PHE A 145 -15.76 1.36 0.23
C PHE A 145 -16.25 1.12 1.66
N GLY A 146 -16.80 2.15 2.30
CA GLY A 146 -17.16 2.13 3.73
C GLY A 146 -15.99 2.39 4.69
N THR A 147 -14.80 2.73 4.19
CA THR A 147 -13.73 3.25 5.05
C THR A 147 -14.17 4.55 5.73
N LYS A 148 -13.70 4.79 6.96
CA LYS A 148 -13.93 6.05 7.68
C LYS A 148 -12.91 7.13 7.32
N ARG A 149 -11.80 6.73 6.70
CA ARG A 149 -10.70 7.62 6.27
C ARG A 149 -9.74 6.91 5.34
N PHE A 150 -8.99 7.68 4.56
CA PHE A 150 -7.79 7.21 3.87
C PHE A 150 -6.55 7.49 4.72
N MET A 151 -5.47 6.76 4.45
CA MET A 151 -4.21 6.87 5.17
C MET A 151 -3.05 6.60 4.21
N THR A 152 -1.91 7.23 4.44
CA THR A 152 -0.66 6.74 3.88
C THR A 152 -0.18 5.51 4.65
N VAL A 153 0.80 4.78 4.10
CA VAL A 153 1.48 3.72 4.85
C VAL A 153 2.10 4.29 6.13
N GLU A 154 2.65 5.51 6.07
CA GLU A 154 3.21 6.20 7.22
C GLU A 154 2.17 6.45 8.32
N ASP A 155 1.00 7.00 7.96
CA ASP A 155 -0.06 7.30 8.93
C ASP A 155 -0.62 6.03 9.59
N LYS A 156 -0.75 4.97 8.80
CA LYS A 156 -1.17 3.65 9.31
C LYS A 156 -0.18 3.13 10.34
N VAL A 157 1.11 3.16 10.04
CA VAL A 157 2.16 2.69 10.96
C VAL A 157 2.27 3.55 12.20
N LYS A 158 2.19 4.88 12.07
CA LYS A 158 2.12 5.80 13.21
C LYS A 158 0.96 5.45 14.13
N LYS A 159 -0.23 5.16 13.58
CA LYS A 159 -1.38 4.74 14.38
C LYS A 159 -1.16 3.38 15.03
N MET A 160 -0.64 2.39 14.30
CA MET A 160 -0.34 1.07 14.85
C MET A 160 0.63 1.17 16.05
N VAL A 161 1.67 1.98 15.93
CA VAL A 161 2.63 2.22 17.03
C VAL A 161 1.97 2.95 18.20
N LYS A 162 1.17 4.00 17.92
CA LYS A 162 0.44 4.75 18.97
C LYS A 162 -0.50 3.86 19.77
N ASN A 163 -1.21 2.98 19.07
CA ASN A 163 -2.21 2.08 19.65
C ASN A 163 -1.61 0.80 20.25
N LYS A 164 -0.31 0.55 20.07
CA LYS A 164 0.37 -0.71 20.44
C LYS A 164 -0.19 -1.94 19.70
N ASP A 165 -0.63 -1.75 18.45
CA ASP A 165 -1.15 -2.81 17.57
C ASP A 165 -0.01 -3.61 16.88
N VAL A 166 1.22 -3.50 17.35
CA VAL A 166 2.40 -4.21 16.86
C VAL A 166 3.32 -4.59 18.03
N PRO A 167 4.18 -5.61 17.88
CA PRO A 167 5.09 -6.03 18.94
C PRO A 167 5.97 -4.88 19.47
N GLU A 168 6.16 -4.86 20.79
CA GLU A 168 6.87 -3.80 21.51
C GLU A 168 8.29 -3.55 20.97
N TYR A 169 9.00 -4.60 20.53
CA TYR A 169 10.34 -4.43 19.96
C TYR A 169 10.34 -3.66 18.64
N MET A 170 9.27 -3.74 17.82
CA MET A 170 9.13 -2.94 16.61
C MET A 170 8.83 -1.49 16.95
N ILE A 171 8.01 -1.24 17.99
CA ILE A 171 7.72 0.09 18.51
C ILE A 171 9.01 0.77 18.97
N LYS A 172 9.85 0.05 19.72
CA LYS A 172 11.15 0.54 20.20
C LYS A 172 12.07 0.93 19.04
N VAL A 173 12.14 0.11 17.99
CA VAL A 173 12.92 0.44 16.78
C VAL A 173 12.37 1.67 16.09
N TYR A 174 11.05 1.72 15.87
CA TYR A 174 10.41 2.85 15.19
C TYR A 174 10.61 4.17 15.94
N LYS A 175 10.60 4.17 17.27
CA LYS A 175 10.80 5.37 18.09
C LYS A 175 12.26 5.83 18.21
N LYS A 176 13.25 4.93 18.04
CA LYS A 176 14.68 5.24 18.25
C LYS A 176 15.32 6.07 17.13
N GLU A 177 14.81 5.99 15.91
CA GLU A 177 15.37 6.73 14.75
C GLU A 177 14.55 7.97 14.37
N LYS A 178 13.72 8.48 15.29
CA LYS A 178 13.06 9.80 15.17
C LYS A 178 13.88 10.86 15.88
#